data_AF-A0A7S2D346-F1
#
_entry.id   AF-A0A7S2D346-F1
#
_cell.length_a   1.000
_cell.length_b   1.000
_cell.length_c   1.000
_cell.angle_alpha   90.00
_cell.angle_beta   90.00
_cell.angle_gamma   90.00
#
_symmetry.space_group_name_H-M   'P 1'
#
loop_
_entity.id
_entity.type
_entity.pdbx_description
1 polymer ?
#
loop_
_entity_poly.entity_id
_entity_poly.type
_entity_poly.pdbx_seq_one_letter_code
_entity_poly.pdbx_strand_id
1 'polypeptide(L)'
;LQFFLKHDPSAVASFEEDLLARASPKNSLYGQWLSPDDVTAALAPPQTNLDAILSFLSEHGVEGNVNVHRDVISFTAPGLTAEKIVGTPMYHYNHVHYKKVDIIRVA
;
A
#
# COMPACT_ATOMS: atom_id res chain seq x y z
N LEU A 1 -2.90 11.20 -0.92
CA LEU A 1 -1.63 10.46 -1.16
C LEU A 1 -1.75 9.09 -0.53
N GLN A 2 -0.97 8.13 -1.02
CA GLN A 2 -0.98 6.76 -0.52
C GLN A 2 0.46 6.27 -0.34
N PHE A 3 0.73 5.66 0.80
CA PHE A 3 1.96 4.91 1.05
C PHE A 3 1.65 3.43 1.01
N PHE A 4 2.41 2.72 0.17
CA PHE A 4 2.38 1.27 0.05
C PHE A 4 3.51 0.71 0.90
N LEU A 5 3.16 -0.07 1.92
CA LEU A 5 4.12 -0.63 2.83
C LEU A 5 4.78 -1.86 2.19
N LYS A 6 6.07 -1.99 2.44
CA LYS A 6 6.85 -3.13 1.93
C LYS A 6 6.48 -4.39 2.71
N HIS A 7 6.09 -5.44 2.01
CA HIS A 7 5.92 -6.78 2.58
C HIS A 7 7.27 -7.44 2.88
N ASP A 8 7.28 -8.32 3.87
CA ASP A 8 8.45 -9.17 4.16
C ASP A 8 8.68 -10.14 2.98
N PRO A 9 9.86 -10.11 2.33
CA PRO A 9 10.16 -11.00 1.22
C PRO A 9 10.00 -12.49 1.54
N SER A 10 10.26 -12.89 2.79
CA SER A 10 10.13 -14.29 3.21
C SER A 10 8.67 -14.73 3.31
N ALA A 11 7.81 -13.85 3.82
CA ALA A 11 6.37 -14.07 3.87
C ALA A 11 5.77 -14.12 2.46
N VAL A 12 6.23 -13.25 1.55
CA VAL A 12 5.80 -13.27 0.14
C VAL A 12 6.17 -14.58 -0.54
N ALA A 13 7.42 -15.06 -0.36
CA ALA A 13 7.85 -16.33 -0.93
C ALA A 13 7.03 -17.52 -0.40
N SER A 14 6.77 -17.53 0.92
CA SER A 14 5.97 -18.59 1.56
C SER A 14 4.51 -18.57 1.06
N PHE A 15 3.95 -17.38 0.87
CA PHE A 15 2.62 -17.21 0.32
C PHE A 15 2.53 -17.65 -1.14
N GLU A 16 3.55 -17.38 -1.95
CA GLU A 16 3.64 -17.84 -3.33
C GLU A 16 3.66 -19.38 -3.41
N GLU A 17 4.44 -20.04 -2.56
CA GLU A 17 4.48 -21.50 -2.48
C GLU A 17 3.11 -22.10 -2.10
N ASP A 18 2.39 -21.51 -1.15
CA ASP A 18 1.04 -21.94 -0.75
C ASP A 18 0.02 -21.75 -1.90
N LEU A 19 0.10 -20.64 -2.63
CA LEU A 19 -0.73 -20.42 -3.81
C LEU A 19 -0.45 -21.45 -4.91
N LEU A 20 0.82 -21.77 -5.16
CA LEU A 20 1.22 -22.79 -6.14
C LEU A 20 0.72 -24.19 -5.72
N ALA A 21 0.76 -24.50 -4.43
CA ALA A 21 0.20 -25.74 -3.90
C ALA A 21 -1.31 -25.83 -4.16
N ARG A 22 -2.06 -24.76 -3.87
CA ARG A 22 -3.52 -24.70 -4.10
C ARG A 22 -3.92 -24.68 -5.58
N ALA A 23 -3.03 -24.24 -6.46
CA ALA A 23 -3.22 -24.27 -7.90
C ALA A 23 -2.83 -25.62 -8.55
N SER A 24 -2.15 -26.51 -7.84
CA SER A 24 -1.65 -27.77 -8.39
C SER A 24 -2.62 -28.94 -8.16
N PRO A 25 -3.14 -29.60 -9.21
CA PRO A 25 -4.13 -30.69 -9.09
C PRO A 25 -3.60 -31.95 -8.40
N LYS A 26 -2.28 -32.05 -8.21
CA LYS A 26 -1.64 -33.17 -7.50
C LYS A 26 -1.47 -32.93 -6.01
N ASN A 27 -1.78 -31.72 -5.54
CA ASN A 27 -1.69 -31.36 -4.14
C ASN A 27 -3.05 -31.57 -3.44
N SER A 28 -3.04 -31.96 -2.17
CA SER A 28 -4.27 -32.09 -1.38
C SER A 28 -5.01 -30.76 -1.19
N LEU A 29 -4.32 -29.63 -1.31
CA LEU A 29 -4.88 -28.28 -1.19
C LEU A 29 -5.51 -27.77 -2.49
N TYR A 30 -5.51 -28.55 -3.57
CA TYR A 30 -6.02 -28.10 -4.86
C TYR A 30 -7.45 -27.56 -4.78
N GLY A 31 -7.65 -26.35 -5.30
CA GLY A 31 -8.96 -25.68 -5.34
C GLY A 31 -9.45 -25.15 -3.98
N GLN A 32 -8.67 -25.31 -2.92
CA GLN A 32 -8.97 -24.75 -1.61
C GLN A 32 -8.40 -23.33 -1.52
N TRP A 33 -9.09 -22.35 -2.10
CA TRP A 33 -8.62 -20.96 -2.13
C TRP A 33 -8.72 -20.25 -0.78
N LEU A 34 -7.83 -19.29 -0.55
CA LEU A 34 -7.79 -18.46 0.65
C LEU A 34 -8.89 -17.41 0.63
N SER A 35 -9.40 -17.08 1.82
CA SER A 35 -10.26 -15.90 2.00
C SER A 35 -9.42 -14.61 2.02
N PRO A 36 -10.03 -13.43 1.82
CA PRO A 36 -9.32 -12.15 1.95
C PRO A 36 -8.66 -11.94 3.32
N ASP A 37 -9.26 -12.48 4.39
CA ASP A 37 -8.71 -12.39 5.75
C ASP A 37 -7.45 -13.25 5.89
N ASP A 38 -7.44 -14.44 5.28
CA ASP A 38 -6.27 -15.32 5.26
C ASP A 38 -5.09 -14.68 4.50
N VAL A 39 -5.38 -14.02 3.37
CA VAL A 39 -4.37 -13.27 2.59
C VAL A 39 -3.80 -12.13 3.42
N THR A 40 -4.67 -11.41 4.14
CA THR A 40 -4.26 -10.32 5.04
C THR A 40 -3.38 -10.85 6.16
N ALA A 41 -3.76 -11.97 6.79
CA ALA A 41 -2.96 -12.58 7.85
C ALA A 41 -1.57 -13.05 7.37
N ALA A 42 -1.46 -13.50 6.11
CA ALA A 42 -0.21 -13.96 5.54
C ALA A 42 0.74 -12.84 5.11
N LEU A 43 0.21 -11.73 4.59
CA LEU A 43 1.01 -10.69 3.93
C LEU A 43 1.08 -9.35 4.68
N ALA A 44 0.19 -9.10 5.65
CA ALA A 44 0.12 -7.81 6.32
C ALA A 44 1.48 -7.44 6.95
N PRO A 45 1.98 -6.21 6.72
CA PRO A 45 3.16 -5.70 7.41
C PRO A 45 3.00 -5.75 8.94
N PRO A 46 4.11 -5.86 9.70
CA PRO A 46 4.08 -5.79 11.15
C PRO A 46 3.41 -4.49 11.65
N GLN A 47 2.66 -4.59 12.76
CA GLN A 47 1.99 -3.42 13.36
C GLN A 47 2.99 -2.29 13.68
N THR A 48 4.22 -2.62 14.07
CA THR A 48 5.28 -1.65 14.34
C THR A 48 5.60 -0.77 13.13
N ASN A 49 5.51 -1.30 11.90
CA ASN A 49 5.72 -0.52 10.69
C ASN A 49 4.55 0.44 10.43
N LEU A 50 3.31 0.00 10.70
CA LEU A 50 2.13 0.84 10.59
C LEU A 50 2.20 2.00 11.60
N ASP A 51 2.52 1.68 12.85
CA ASP A 51 2.65 2.66 13.92
C ASP A 51 3.73 3.69 13.58
N ALA A 52 4.88 3.25 13.06
CA ALA A 52 5.95 4.16 12.65
C ALA A 52 5.50 5.16 11.58
N ILE A 53 4.74 4.71 10.57
CA ILE A 53 4.24 5.61 9.52
C ILE A 53 3.13 6.53 10.05
N LEU A 54 2.23 6.02 10.89
CA LEU A 54 1.18 6.84 11.51
C LEU A 54 1.78 7.93 12.42
N SER A 55 2.80 7.60 13.21
CA SER A 55 3.56 8.57 14.00
C SER A 55 4.24 9.60 13.11
N PHE A 56 4.92 9.17 12.04
CA PHE A 56 5.56 10.07 11.08
C PHE A 56 4.57 11.05 10.43
N LEU A 57 3.36 10.60 10.06
CA LEU A 57 2.31 11.48 9.54
C LEU A 57 1.79 12.44 10.60
N SER A 58 1.63 11.97 11.85
CA SER A 58 1.19 12.79 12.98
C SER A 58 2.17 13.92 13.30
N GLU A 59 3.48 13.68 13.20
CA GLU A 59 4.52 14.71 13.32
C GLU A 59 4.37 15.84 12.31
N HIS A 60 3.76 15.56 11.15
CA HIS A 60 3.45 16.54 10.11
C HIS A 60 2.04 17.14 10.23
N GLY A 61 1.30 16.82 11.30
CA GLY A 61 -0.06 17.29 11.54
C GLY A 61 -1.09 16.64 10.62
N VAL A 62 -0.82 15.44 10.12
CA VAL A 62 -1.67 14.72 9.16
C VAL A 62 -2.09 13.37 9.75
N GLU A 63 -3.36 13.02 9.57
CA GLU A 63 -3.89 11.71 9.95
C GLU A 63 -3.86 10.75 8.75
N GLY A 64 -3.40 9.52 9.00
CA GLY A 64 -3.42 8.43 8.04
C GLY A 64 -4.59 7.47 8.28
N ASN A 65 -5.20 6.99 7.21
CA ASN A 65 -6.19 5.93 7.22
C ASN A 65 -5.58 4.63 6.69
N VAL A 66 -5.59 3.58 7.51
CA VAL A 66 -5.08 2.26 7.14
C VAL A 66 -6.19 1.49 6.42
N ASN A 67 -5.88 0.88 5.28
CA ASN A 67 -6.84 0.05 4.55
C ASN A 67 -7.13 -1.29 5.26
N VAL A 68 -8.13 -2.02 4.76
CA VAL A 68 -8.56 -3.32 5.32
C VAL A 68 -7.44 -4.36 5.36
N HIS A 69 -6.57 -4.38 4.34
CA HIS A 69 -5.45 -5.33 4.24
C HIS A 69 -4.18 -4.86 4.95
N ARG A 70 -4.21 -3.67 5.56
CA ARG A 70 -3.13 -3.11 6.39
C ARG A 70 -1.79 -2.94 5.67
N ASP A 71 -1.81 -2.87 4.34
CA ASP A 71 -0.64 -2.68 3.47
C ASP A 71 -0.61 -1.28 2.85
N VAL A 72 -1.72 -0.53 2.90
CA VAL A 72 -1.82 0.81 2.33
C VAL A 72 -2.30 1.82 3.38
N ILE A 73 -1.54 2.90 3.52
CA ILE A 73 -1.93 4.06 4.33
C ILE A 73 -2.28 5.22 3.40
N SER A 74 -3.54 5.66 3.44
CA SER A 74 -4.05 6.80 2.68
C SER A 74 -4.14 8.04 3.55
N PHE A 75 -3.69 9.19 3.06
CA PHE A 75 -3.78 10.45 3.80
C PHE A 75 -4.00 11.65 2.89
N THR A 76 -4.51 12.73 3.46
CA THR A 76 -4.76 14.00 2.77
C THR A 76 -4.00 15.11 3.49
N ALA A 77 -3.24 15.89 2.73
CA ALA A 77 -2.44 17.00 3.24
C ALA A 77 -2.47 18.19 2.26
N PRO A 78 -2.28 19.43 2.74
CA PRO A 78 -2.01 20.58 1.87
C PRO A 78 -0.77 20.33 1.01
N GLY A 79 -0.73 20.89 -0.21
CA GLY A 79 0.36 20.65 -1.17
C GLY A 79 1.76 20.86 -0.59
N LEU A 80 1.99 22.00 0.10
CA LEU A 80 3.28 22.28 0.74
C LEU A 80 3.65 21.28 1.84
N THR A 81 2.67 20.73 2.56
CA THR A 81 2.91 19.71 3.59
C THR A 81 3.22 18.37 2.93
N ALA A 82 2.49 18.02 1.87
CA ALA A 82 2.73 16.83 1.08
C ALA A 82 4.14 16.81 0.46
N GLU A 83 4.61 17.93 -0.06
CA GLU A 83 5.98 18.06 -0.59
C GLU A 83 7.04 17.85 0.49
N LYS A 84 6.81 18.35 1.72
CA LYS A 84 7.71 18.11 2.86
C LYS A 84 7.72 16.65 3.29
N ILE A 85 6.55 16.02 3.37
CA ILE A 85 6.39 14.61 3.75
C ILE A 85 7.13 13.70 2.75
N VAL A 86 6.96 13.95 1.45
CA VAL A 86 7.55 13.12 0.38
C VAL A 86 8.98 13.55 0.04
N GLY A 87 9.41 14.73 0.49
CA GLY A 87 10.71 15.32 0.19
C GLY A 87 10.91 15.72 -1.27
N THR A 88 9.82 15.92 -2.02
CA THR A 88 9.87 16.20 -3.48
C THR A 88 8.81 17.23 -3.87
N PRO A 89 9.13 18.21 -4.74
CA PRO A 89 8.15 19.18 -5.23
C PRO A 89 7.05 18.51 -6.06
N MET A 90 5.83 19.03 -5.95
CA MET A 90 4.69 18.59 -6.74
C MET A 90 4.39 19.61 -7.83
N TYR A 91 4.16 19.12 -9.04
CA TYR A 91 3.86 19.97 -10.19
C TYR A 91 2.45 19.71 -10.71
N HIS A 92 1.83 20.79 -11.21
CA HIS A 92 0.55 20.73 -11.89
C HIS A 92 0.78 20.49 -13.38
N TYR A 93 0.18 19.41 -13.91
CA TYR A 93 0.27 19.04 -15.30
C TYR A 93 -1.09 19.18 -15.98
N ASN A 94 -1.08 19.79 -17.16
CA ASN A 94 -2.23 19.88 -18.04
C ASN A 94 -2.07 18.90 -19.20
N HIS A 95 -3.09 18.08 -19.47
CA HIS A 95 -3.04 17.14 -20.58
C HIS A 95 -3.36 17.84 -21.91
N VAL A 96 -2.49 17.68 -22.92
CA VAL A 96 -2.57 18.41 -24.21
C VAL A 96 -3.90 18.17 -24.96
N HIS A 97 -4.42 16.94 -24.90
CA HIS A 97 -5.66 16.56 -25.60
C HIS A 97 -6.91 16.54 -24.72
N TYR A 98 -6.77 16.50 -23.39
CA TYR A 98 -7.90 16.33 -22.48
C TYR A 98 -7.98 17.54 -21.56
N LYS A 99 -8.75 18.55 -21.97
CA LYS A 99 -8.83 19.88 -21.33
C LYS A 99 -9.57 19.91 -19.97
N LYS A 100 -9.85 18.76 -19.35
CA LYS A 100 -10.59 18.65 -18.08
C LYS A 100 -9.97 17.65 -17.10
N VAL A 101 -8.70 17.33 -17.26
CA VAL A 101 -8.00 16.42 -16.33
C VAL A 101 -6.88 17.21 -15.66
N ASP A 102 -7.11 17.57 -14.40
CA ASP A 102 -6.08 18.10 -13.51
C ASP A 102 -5.27 16.93 -12.96
N ILE A 103 -3.97 16.88 -13.29
CA ILE A 103 -3.07 15.82 -12.84
C ILE A 103 -1.96 16.46 -12.01
N ILE A 104 -1.85 16.07 -10.74
CA ILE A 104 -0.75 16.45 -9.85
C ILE A 104 0.20 15.25 -9.76
N ARG A 105 1.49 15.44 -10.09
CA ARG A 105 2.51 14.38 -10.00
C ARG A 105 3.76 14.88 -9.28
N VAL A 106 4.45 13.92 -8.68
CA VAL A 106 5.80 14.06 -8.14
C VAL A 106 6.79 13.89 -9.30
N ALA A 107 7.84 14.72 -9.36
CA ALA A 107 8.88 14.66 -10.39
C ALA A 107 9.91 13.55 -10.12
#